data_AF-A0A7C2V423-F1
#
_entry.id   AF-A0A7C2V423-F1
#
_cell.length_a   1.000
_cell.length_b   1.000
_cell.length_c   1.000
_cell.angle_alpha   90.00
_cell.angle_beta   90.00
_cell.angle_gamma   90.00
#
_symmetry.space_group_name_H-M   'P 1'
#
loop_
_entity.id
_entity.type
_entity.pdbx_description
1 polymer ?
#
loop_
_entity_poly.entity_id
_entity_poly.type
_entity_poly.pdbx_seq_one_letter_code
_entity_poly.pdbx_strand_id
1 'polypeptide(L)'
;MERGLWEEALVEEMIYLIAHLAHAEQHLMELEGETKLEDLVAYIDELRNRRKTVGNLIFSILDISGEGGGEFRSKIESLWCVLKHLSMALVHCDESAEKVIRRMDCALAQGKEETAKELPKKLKELYELRQSLRNSIRELLFDVSKKISKAPAVRCREDLCLMEGGEDAL
;
A
#
# COMPACT_ATOMS: atom_id res chain seq x y z
N MET A 1 -27.50 -5.78 -10.50
CA MET A 1 -27.00 -4.77 -9.55
C MET A 1 -25.96 -5.34 -8.59
N GLU A 2 -25.89 -6.66 -8.36
CA GLU A 2 -24.99 -7.27 -7.36
C GLU A 2 -23.51 -7.36 -7.76
N ARG A 3 -23.16 -7.48 -9.06
CA ARG A 3 -21.75 -7.62 -9.50
C ARG A 3 -20.83 -6.52 -8.94
N GLY A 4 -21.26 -5.26 -9.02
CA GLY A 4 -20.45 -4.12 -8.57
C GLY A 4 -20.13 -4.13 -7.08
N LEU A 5 -21.02 -4.66 -6.22
CA LEU A 5 -20.75 -4.74 -4.77
C LEU A 5 -19.73 -5.83 -4.45
N TRP A 6 -19.79 -6.97 -5.13
CA TRP A 6 -18.80 -8.04 -5.00
C TRP A 6 -17.43 -7.63 -5.55
N GLU A 7 -17.40 -6.90 -6.66
CA GLU A 7 -16.18 -6.33 -7.25
C GLU A 7 -15.56 -5.25 -6.34
N GLU A 8 -16.36 -4.33 -5.78
CA GLU A 8 -15.88 -3.33 -4.81
C GLU A 8 -15.31 -3.98 -3.53
N ALA A 9 -16.00 -4.98 -2.97
CA ALA A 9 -15.52 -5.69 -1.78
C ALA A 9 -14.23 -6.49 -2.03
N LEU A 10 -14.15 -7.21 -3.17
CA LEU A 10 -12.94 -7.93 -3.57
C LEU A 10 -11.74 -6.98 -3.74
N VAL A 11 -11.95 -5.84 -4.41
CA VAL A 11 -10.91 -4.83 -4.60
C VAL A 11 -10.44 -4.24 -3.26
N GLU A 12 -11.34 -4.02 -2.30
CA GLU A 12 -10.97 -3.56 -0.96
C GLU A 12 -10.09 -4.57 -0.21
N GLU A 13 -10.45 -5.86 -0.19
CA GLU A 13 -9.62 -6.92 0.40
C GLU A 13 -8.24 -7.03 -0.27
N MET A 14 -8.17 -6.88 -1.60
CA MET A 14 -6.90 -6.90 -2.33
C MET A 14 -6.03 -5.67 -2.04
N ILE A 15 -6.63 -4.51 -1.71
CA ILE A 15 -5.93 -3.32 -1.21
C ILE A 15 -5.34 -3.56 0.17
N TYR A 16 -6.05 -4.23 1.09
CA TYR A 16 -5.46 -4.65 2.38
C TYR A 16 -4.32 -5.66 2.18
N LEU A 17 -4.46 -6.61 1.25
CA LEU A 17 -3.40 -7.55 0.92
C LEU A 17 -2.13 -6.85 0.39
N ILE A 18 -2.27 -5.84 -0.48
CA ILE A 18 -1.14 -4.99 -0.93
C ILE A 18 -0.49 -4.28 0.25
N ALA A 19 -1.30 -3.71 1.16
CA ALA A 19 -0.82 -2.98 2.33
C ALA A 19 -0.03 -3.89 3.28
N HIS A 20 -0.55 -5.08 3.61
CA HIS A 20 0.13 -6.03 4.48
C HIS A 20 1.40 -6.60 3.84
N LEU A 21 1.42 -6.88 2.53
CA LEU A 21 2.64 -7.29 1.82
C LEU A 21 3.68 -6.15 1.79
N ALA A 22 3.26 -4.90 1.65
CA ALA A 22 4.16 -3.74 1.74
C ALA A 22 4.72 -3.53 3.15
N HIS A 23 3.89 -3.66 4.18
CA HIS A 23 4.34 -3.48 5.55
C HIS A 23 5.27 -4.63 6.00
N ALA A 24 5.00 -5.86 5.57
CA ALA A 24 5.90 -7.00 5.80
C ALA A 24 7.25 -6.83 5.09
N GLU A 25 7.28 -6.30 3.85
CA GLU A 25 8.55 -5.97 3.17
C GLU A 25 9.34 -4.93 3.97
N GLN A 26 8.67 -3.86 4.42
CA GLN A 26 9.32 -2.81 5.20
C GLN A 26 9.93 -3.37 6.50
N HIS A 27 9.19 -4.17 7.27
CA HIS A 27 9.73 -4.76 8.51
C HIS A 27 10.88 -5.74 8.27
N LEU A 28 10.90 -6.48 7.15
CA LEU A 28 12.07 -7.29 6.79
C LEU A 28 13.28 -6.42 6.37
N MET A 29 13.05 -5.30 5.69
CA MET A 29 14.11 -4.33 5.37
C MET A 29 14.67 -3.65 6.63
N GLU A 30 13.82 -3.34 7.61
CA GLU A 30 14.25 -2.84 8.94
C GLU A 30 15.08 -3.90 9.67
N LEU A 31 14.63 -5.15 9.69
CA LEU A 31 15.35 -6.27 10.30
C LEU A 31 16.71 -6.57 9.63
N GLU A 32 16.79 -6.58 8.29
CA GLU A 32 18.08 -6.67 7.57
C GLU A 32 18.96 -5.48 7.92
N GLY A 33 18.39 -4.27 7.91
CA GLY A 33 19.06 -3.03 8.26
C GLY A 33 19.76 -3.08 9.62
N GLU A 34 19.13 -3.70 10.62
CA GLU A 34 19.64 -3.88 11.98
C GLU A 34 20.58 -5.09 12.12
N THR A 35 20.27 -6.23 11.50
CA THR A 35 20.94 -7.53 11.76
C THR A 35 22.03 -7.91 10.77
N LYS A 36 22.01 -7.34 9.55
CA LYS A 36 22.91 -7.69 8.42
C LYS A 36 22.85 -9.16 7.98
N LEU A 37 21.67 -9.78 8.14
CA LEU A 37 21.41 -11.13 7.65
C LEU A 37 21.00 -11.08 6.16
N GLU A 38 21.96 -11.33 5.27
CA GLU A 38 21.77 -11.31 3.81
C GLU A 38 20.67 -12.28 3.32
N ASP A 39 20.43 -13.39 4.03
CA ASP A 39 19.35 -14.35 3.77
C ASP A 39 17.96 -13.69 3.70
N LEU A 40 17.76 -12.54 4.36
CA LEU A 40 16.50 -11.80 4.36
C LEU A 40 16.18 -11.15 3.00
N VAL A 41 17.19 -10.88 2.16
CA VAL A 41 17.01 -10.22 0.85
C VAL A 41 16.09 -11.03 -0.06
N ALA A 42 16.24 -12.36 -0.08
CA ALA A 42 15.39 -13.24 -0.87
C ALA A 42 13.89 -13.12 -0.48
N TYR A 43 13.60 -13.02 0.82
CA TYR A 43 12.23 -12.86 1.32
C TYR A 43 11.66 -11.45 1.04
N ILE A 44 12.49 -10.41 1.12
CA ILE A 44 12.14 -9.03 0.74
C ILE A 44 11.70 -9.00 -0.74
N ASP A 45 12.50 -9.58 -1.64
CA ASP A 45 12.17 -9.67 -3.06
C ASP A 45 10.97 -10.57 -3.36
N GLU A 46 10.76 -11.63 -2.57
CA GLU A 46 9.57 -12.48 -2.70
C GLU A 46 8.28 -11.73 -2.33
N LEU A 47 8.25 -11.03 -1.18
CA LEU A 47 7.12 -10.20 -0.75
C LEU A 47 6.78 -9.11 -1.76
N ARG A 48 7.84 -8.45 -2.25
CA ARG A 48 7.79 -7.44 -3.30
C ARG A 48 7.14 -7.96 -4.59
N ASN A 49 7.59 -9.12 -5.06
CA ASN A 49 7.02 -9.75 -6.26
C ASN A 49 5.57 -10.23 -6.04
N ARG A 50 5.27 -10.83 -4.88
CA ARG A 50 3.88 -11.18 -4.47
C ARG A 50 2.98 -9.94 -4.49
N ARG A 51 3.45 -8.78 -4.01
CA ARG A 51 2.70 -7.52 -4.07
C ARG A 51 2.46 -7.06 -5.51
N LYS A 52 3.47 -7.13 -6.40
CA LYS A 52 3.28 -6.84 -7.85
C LYS A 52 2.19 -7.74 -8.45
N THR A 53 2.18 -9.04 -8.12
CA THR A 53 1.14 -9.98 -8.57
C THR A 53 -0.26 -9.53 -8.15
N VAL A 54 -0.46 -9.14 -6.88
CA VAL A 54 -1.77 -8.65 -6.41
C VAL A 54 -2.18 -7.36 -7.12
N GLY A 55 -1.24 -6.43 -7.35
CA GLY A 55 -1.50 -5.22 -8.14
C GLY A 55 -1.96 -5.51 -9.56
N ASN A 56 -1.29 -6.42 -10.25
CA ASN A 56 -1.66 -6.86 -11.59
C ASN A 56 -3.04 -7.53 -11.63
N LEU A 57 -3.41 -8.29 -10.59
CA LEU A 57 -4.74 -8.88 -10.47
C LEU A 57 -5.84 -7.81 -10.29
N ILE A 58 -5.64 -6.79 -9.44
CA ILE A 58 -6.59 -5.68 -9.31
C ILE A 58 -6.77 -4.96 -10.65
N PHE A 59 -5.67 -4.64 -11.34
CA PHE A 59 -5.73 -3.98 -12.64
C PHE A 59 -6.43 -4.85 -13.70
N SER A 60 -6.21 -6.17 -13.69
CA SER A 60 -6.93 -7.10 -14.57
C SER A 60 -8.43 -7.22 -14.25
N ILE A 61 -8.82 -7.16 -12.97
CA ILE A 61 -10.24 -7.19 -12.55
C ILE A 61 -10.97 -5.92 -13.00
N LEU A 62 -10.28 -4.77 -12.98
CA LEU A 62 -10.84 -3.46 -13.31
C LEU A 62 -10.64 -3.03 -14.77
N ASP A 63 -10.11 -3.91 -15.62
CA ASP A 63 -9.74 -3.63 -17.03
C ASP A 63 -8.85 -2.39 -17.21
N ILE A 64 -7.87 -2.24 -16.30
CA ILE A 64 -6.89 -1.16 -16.28
C ILE A 64 -5.64 -1.63 -17.03
N SER A 65 -5.37 -1.07 -18.21
CA SER A 65 -4.33 -1.56 -19.12
C SER A 65 -3.49 -0.46 -19.79
N GLY A 66 -2.36 -0.87 -20.40
CA GLY A 66 -1.43 -0.08 -21.21
C GLY A 66 -0.30 -0.94 -21.84
N GLU A 67 0.51 -0.34 -22.73
CA GLU A 67 1.67 -0.87 -23.51
C GLU A 67 3.05 -0.26 -23.11
N GLY A 68 4.15 -0.93 -22.75
CA GLY A 68 5.27 -0.15 -22.16
C GLY A 68 6.57 -0.84 -21.84
N GLY A 69 7.47 -0.08 -21.20
CA GLY A 69 8.92 -0.29 -21.26
C GLY A 69 9.65 0.79 -22.06
N GLY A 70 9.18 2.05 -21.98
CA GLY A 70 9.93 3.21 -22.48
C GLY A 70 10.90 3.78 -21.42
N GLU A 71 11.71 4.76 -21.81
CA GLU A 71 12.74 5.40 -20.96
C GLU A 71 12.17 6.15 -19.74
N PHE A 72 10.87 6.45 -19.74
CA PHE A 72 10.17 7.18 -18.68
C PHE A 72 9.03 6.35 -18.07
N ARG A 73 8.80 6.57 -16.77
CA ARG A 73 7.69 5.98 -16.00
C ARG A 73 6.33 6.30 -16.65
N SER A 74 5.53 5.26 -16.84
CA SER A 74 4.16 5.36 -17.34
C SER A 74 3.16 5.99 -16.35
N LYS A 75 1.97 6.30 -16.86
CA LYS A 75 0.82 6.70 -16.02
C LYS A 75 0.32 5.56 -15.12
N ILE A 76 0.41 4.30 -15.58
CA ILE A 76 -0.06 3.12 -14.84
C ILE A 76 0.91 2.72 -13.72
N GLU A 77 2.24 2.81 -13.93
CA GLU A 77 3.21 2.73 -12.82
C GLU A 77 2.98 3.80 -11.77
N SER A 78 2.70 5.02 -12.22
CA SER A 78 2.50 6.16 -11.32
C SER A 78 1.25 5.92 -10.46
N LEU A 79 0.16 5.45 -11.08
CA LEU A 79 -1.03 4.98 -10.38
C LEU A 79 -0.73 3.84 -9.40
N TRP A 80 -0.01 2.79 -9.84
CA TRP A 80 0.41 1.67 -8.98
C TRP A 80 1.23 2.12 -7.77
N CYS A 81 2.20 3.01 -7.98
CA CYS A 81 3.05 3.54 -6.92
C CYS A 81 2.22 4.33 -5.89
N VAL A 82 1.29 5.17 -6.36
CA VAL A 82 0.35 5.91 -5.49
C VAL A 82 -0.54 4.95 -4.70
N LEU A 83 -1.10 3.92 -5.34
CA LEU A 83 -1.93 2.92 -4.68
C LEU A 83 -1.16 2.15 -3.60
N LYS A 84 0.08 1.72 -3.87
CA LYS A 84 0.96 1.08 -2.88
C LYS A 84 1.18 1.96 -1.64
N HIS A 85 1.38 3.26 -1.82
CA HIS A 85 1.63 4.17 -0.70
C HIS A 85 0.33 4.50 0.08
N LEU A 86 -0.80 4.70 -0.61
CA LEU A 86 -2.09 4.94 0.04
C LEU A 86 -2.61 3.71 0.80
N SER A 87 -2.42 2.51 0.26
CA SER A 87 -2.83 1.27 0.93
C SER A 87 -2.03 1.04 2.22
N MET A 88 -0.71 1.26 2.19
CA MET A 88 0.13 1.20 3.39
C MET A 88 -0.23 2.28 4.41
N ALA A 89 -0.62 3.48 3.96
CA ALA A 89 -1.12 4.55 4.83
C ALA A 89 -2.43 4.18 5.56
N LEU A 90 -3.30 3.34 4.96
CA LEU A 90 -4.49 2.81 5.67
C LEU A 90 -4.10 1.95 6.87
N VAL A 91 -3.19 0.99 6.68
CA VAL A 91 -2.72 0.09 7.76
C VAL A 91 -2.06 0.89 8.88
N HIS A 92 -1.23 1.89 8.55
CA HIS A 92 -0.66 2.76 9.58
C HIS A 92 -1.70 3.66 10.29
N CYS A 93 -2.82 4.00 9.66
CA CYS A 93 -3.93 4.67 10.37
C CYS A 93 -4.57 3.73 11.39
N ASP A 94 -4.79 2.46 11.03
CA ASP A 94 -5.37 1.45 11.92
C ASP A 94 -4.43 1.13 13.11
N GLU A 95 -3.12 0.97 12.85
CA GLU A 95 -2.10 0.80 13.89
C GLU A 95 -1.96 2.03 14.80
N SER A 96 -2.09 3.23 14.24
CA SER A 96 -2.07 4.48 15.01
C SER A 96 -3.31 4.61 15.88
N ALA A 97 -4.48 4.22 15.37
CA ALA A 97 -5.72 4.17 16.12
C ALA A 97 -5.62 3.18 17.29
N GLU A 98 -5.08 1.98 17.07
CA GLU A 98 -4.83 1.01 18.13
C GLU A 98 -3.86 1.56 19.21
N LYS A 99 -2.76 2.20 18.80
CA LYS A 99 -1.80 2.84 19.71
C LYS A 99 -2.45 3.99 20.51
N VAL A 100 -3.41 4.73 19.94
CA VAL A 100 -4.20 5.75 20.65
C VAL A 100 -5.17 5.11 21.65
N ILE A 101 -5.89 4.04 21.27
CA ILE A 101 -6.80 3.30 22.16
C ILE A 101 -6.04 2.74 23.36
N ARG A 102 -4.92 2.03 23.14
CA ARG A 102 -4.07 1.51 24.22
C ARG A 102 -3.57 2.63 25.15
N ARG A 103 -3.28 3.83 24.61
CA ARG A 103 -2.91 5.01 25.42
C ARG A 103 -4.08 5.58 26.24
N MET A 104 -5.32 5.50 25.73
CA MET A 104 -6.52 5.88 26.49
C MET A 104 -6.70 4.97 27.70
N ASP A 105 -6.62 3.66 27.51
CA ASP A 105 -6.76 2.67 28.58
C ASP A 105 -5.68 2.88 29.66
N CYS A 106 -4.42 3.07 29.25
CA CYS A 106 -3.33 3.41 30.18
C CYS A 106 -3.56 4.75 30.91
N ALA A 107 -4.12 5.76 30.26
CA ALA A 107 -4.41 7.05 30.91
C ALA A 107 -5.52 6.92 31.96
N LEU A 108 -6.60 6.19 31.64
CA LEU A 108 -7.69 5.88 32.58
C LEU A 108 -7.20 5.07 33.79
N ALA A 109 -6.42 4.01 33.56
CA ALA A 109 -5.83 3.19 34.62
C ALA A 109 -4.86 3.97 35.54
N GLN A 110 -4.28 5.07 35.05
CA GLN A 110 -3.40 5.96 35.82
C GLN A 110 -4.11 7.18 36.43
N GLY A 111 -5.45 7.27 36.33
CA GLY A 111 -6.22 8.42 36.82
C GLY A 111 -5.97 9.74 36.05
N LYS A 112 -5.39 9.67 34.85
CA LYS A 112 -5.06 10.82 33.99
C LYS A 112 -6.25 11.21 33.12
N GLU A 113 -7.38 11.55 33.76
CA GLU A 113 -8.65 11.79 33.07
C GLU A 113 -8.57 12.84 31.96
N GLU A 114 -7.88 13.97 32.18
CA GLU A 114 -7.76 15.03 31.16
C GLU A 114 -6.99 14.55 29.92
N THR A 115 -5.98 13.68 30.09
CA THR A 115 -5.31 13.03 28.95
C THR A 115 -6.26 12.06 28.23
N ALA A 116 -7.04 11.29 28.99
CA ALA A 116 -8.02 10.35 28.43
C ALA A 116 -9.18 11.06 27.69
N LYS A 117 -9.55 12.29 28.07
CA LYS A 117 -10.60 13.10 27.42
C LYS A 117 -10.19 13.67 26.05
N GLU A 118 -8.91 13.93 25.82
CA GLU A 118 -8.42 14.48 24.55
C GLU A 118 -8.12 13.43 23.48
N LEU A 119 -7.68 12.22 23.89
CA LEU A 119 -7.33 11.14 22.97
C LEU A 119 -8.48 10.67 22.04
N PRO A 120 -9.77 10.62 22.45
CA PRO A 120 -10.90 10.36 21.55
C PRO A 120 -10.99 11.30 20.34
N LYS A 121 -10.58 12.57 20.49
CA LYS A 121 -10.54 13.52 19.36
C LYS A 121 -9.48 13.11 18.33
N LYS A 122 -8.31 12.64 18.81
CA LYS A 122 -7.22 12.13 17.96
C LYS A 122 -7.58 10.79 17.31
N LEU A 123 -8.30 9.92 18.02
CA LEU A 123 -8.86 8.71 17.44
C LEU A 123 -9.87 9.02 16.32
N LYS A 124 -10.73 10.02 16.51
CA LYS A 124 -11.65 10.51 15.48
C LYS A 124 -10.90 11.07 14.26
N GLU A 125 -9.91 11.94 14.46
CA GLU A 125 -9.07 12.49 13.38
C GLU A 125 -8.42 11.36 12.53
N LEU A 126 -7.95 10.28 13.17
CA LEU A 126 -7.38 9.11 12.49
C LEU A 126 -8.42 8.34 11.66
N TYR A 127 -9.63 8.12 12.18
CA TYR A 127 -10.69 7.45 11.42
C TYR A 127 -11.22 8.30 10.24
N GLU A 128 -11.28 9.63 10.40
CA GLU A 128 -11.62 10.55 9.31
C GLU A 128 -10.54 10.51 8.21
N LEU A 129 -9.26 10.51 8.58
CA LEU A 129 -8.14 10.34 7.63
C LEU A 129 -8.20 8.98 6.91
N ARG A 130 -8.41 7.89 7.65
CA ARG A 130 -8.56 6.53 7.12
C ARG A 130 -9.69 6.45 6.09
N GLN A 131 -10.86 7.01 6.39
CA GLN A 131 -11.98 7.03 5.45
C GLN A 131 -11.69 7.90 4.22
N SER A 132 -10.96 9.02 4.40
CA SER A 132 -10.49 9.85 3.28
C SER A 132 -9.54 9.08 2.35
N LEU A 133 -8.54 8.38 2.90
CA LEU A 133 -7.61 7.54 2.14
C LEU A 133 -8.34 6.43 1.37
N ARG A 134 -9.31 5.75 2.00
CA ARG A 134 -10.17 4.74 1.36
C ARG A 134 -10.95 5.33 0.18
N ASN A 135 -11.52 6.53 0.35
CA ASN A 135 -12.21 7.24 -0.72
C ASN A 135 -11.27 7.62 -1.87
N SER A 136 -10.06 8.10 -1.58
CA SER A 136 -9.06 8.40 -2.61
C SER A 136 -8.62 7.16 -3.40
N ILE A 137 -8.41 6.02 -2.73
CA ILE A 137 -8.10 4.75 -3.41
C ILE A 137 -9.26 4.32 -4.32
N ARG A 138 -10.51 4.41 -3.84
CA ARG A 138 -11.72 4.14 -4.63
C ARG A 138 -11.78 5.04 -5.87
N GLU A 139 -11.65 6.35 -5.73
CA GLU A 139 -11.69 7.29 -6.85
C GLU A 139 -10.56 7.01 -7.87
N LEU A 140 -9.35 6.73 -7.38
CA LEU A 140 -8.22 6.37 -8.23
C LEU A 140 -8.47 5.09 -9.05
N LEU A 141 -9.02 4.05 -8.42
CA LEU A 141 -9.28 2.75 -9.04
C LEU A 141 -10.51 2.71 -9.94
N PHE A 142 -11.58 3.43 -9.59
CA PHE A 142 -12.87 3.33 -10.29
C PHE A 142 -13.18 4.52 -11.20
N ASP A 143 -12.58 5.70 -11.00
CA ASP A 143 -12.90 6.91 -11.76
C ASP A 143 -11.70 7.53 -12.49
N VAL A 144 -10.51 7.53 -11.89
CA VAL A 144 -9.29 8.08 -12.53
C VAL A 144 -8.65 7.08 -13.48
N SER A 145 -8.56 5.80 -13.11
CA SER A 145 -8.03 4.72 -13.95
C SER A 145 -8.67 4.67 -15.35
N LYS A 146 -10.00 4.80 -15.43
CA LYS A 146 -10.80 4.83 -16.68
C LYS A 146 -10.50 6.03 -17.58
N LYS A 147 -9.88 7.09 -17.03
CA LYS A 147 -9.39 8.26 -17.77
C LYS A 147 -7.92 8.07 -18.22
N ILE A 148 -7.21 7.10 -17.62
CA ILE A 148 -5.82 6.76 -17.93
C ILE A 148 -5.72 5.64 -18.98
N SER A 149 -6.69 4.72 -19.08
CA SER A 149 -6.72 3.51 -19.94
C SER A 149 -6.81 3.76 -21.47
N LYS A 150 -6.14 4.81 -21.95
CA LYS A 150 -5.75 5.04 -23.36
C LYS A 150 -4.25 5.32 -23.46
N ALA A 151 -3.44 4.74 -22.57
CA ALA A 151 -2.05 5.13 -22.42
C ALA A 151 -1.13 3.98 -21.95
N PRO A 152 0.19 4.10 -22.19
CA PRO A 152 1.07 2.93 -22.29
C PRO A 152 1.71 2.49 -20.92
N ALA A 153 2.00 1.19 -20.67
CA ALA A 153 2.46 0.51 -19.43
C ALA A 153 3.09 -0.91 -19.69
N VAL A 154 4.12 -1.49 -19.01
CA VAL A 154 4.85 -1.15 -17.77
C VAL A 154 6.12 -2.03 -17.52
N ARG A 155 7.10 -1.54 -16.72
CA ARG A 155 8.00 -2.33 -15.82
C ARG A 155 8.02 -1.68 -14.43
N CYS A 156 8.49 -2.33 -13.36
CA CYS A 156 8.56 -1.73 -12.03
C CYS A 156 9.95 -1.12 -11.74
N ARG A 157 10.04 -0.04 -10.92
CA ARG A 157 11.34 0.51 -10.48
C ARG A 157 12.20 -0.54 -9.76
N GLU A 158 11.56 -1.44 -9.05
CA GLU A 158 12.19 -2.57 -8.35
C GLU A 158 12.90 -3.53 -9.34
N ASP A 159 12.54 -3.54 -10.63
CA ASP A 159 13.18 -4.37 -11.66
C ASP A 159 14.46 -3.71 -12.22
N LEU A 160 14.70 -2.41 -11.96
CA LEU A 160 15.92 -1.71 -12.37
C LEU A 160 17.11 -2.11 -11.51
N CYS A 161 16.90 -2.34 -10.21
CA CYS A 161 17.93 -2.79 -9.27
C CYS A 161 18.46 -4.20 -9.57
N LEU A 162 17.80 -4.96 -10.45
CA LEU A 162 18.27 -6.28 -10.91
C LEU A 162 19.13 -6.20 -12.18
N MET A 163 19.18 -5.05 -12.89
CA MET A 163 19.98 -4.92 -14.12
C MET A 163 21.37 -4.32 -13.88
N GLU A 164 21.64 -3.72 -12.72
CA GLU A 164 22.96 -3.16 -12.36
C GLU A 164 24.02 -4.24 -12.01
N GLY A 165 23.67 -5.53 -12.09
CA GLY A 165 24.56 -6.67 -11.87
C GLY A 165 24.70 -7.64 -13.06
N GLY A 166 24.18 -7.30 -14.25
CA GLY A 166 24.36 -8.10 -15.47
C GLY A 166 25.69 -7.83 -16.16
N GLU A 167 26.27 -8.85 -16.81
CA GLU A 167 27.66 -8.85 -17.34
C GLU A 167 27.95 -7.85 -18.49
N ASP A 168 26.96 -7.10 -18.99
CA ASP A 168 27.09 -6.14 -20.10
C ASP A 168 27.55 -4.73 -19.66
N ALA A 169 28.34 -4.64 -18.59
CA ALA A 169 28.82 -3.38 -17.99
C ALA A 169 30.31 -3.03 -18.30
N LEU A 170 30.87 -3.57 -19.40
CA LEU A 170 32.20 -3.26 -19.94
C LEU A 170 32.21 -3.16 -21.48
#